data_AF-A0A2T6BV15-F1
#
_entry.id   AF-A0A2T6BV15-F1
#
_cell.length_a   1.000
_cell.length_b   1.000
_cell.length_c   1.000
_cell.angle_alpha   90.00
_cell.angle_beta   90.00
_cell.angle_gamma   90.00
#
_symmetry.space_group_name_H-M   'P 1'
#
loop_
_entity.id
_entity.type
_entity.pdbx_description
1 polymer ?
#
loop_
_entity_poly.entity_id
_entity_poly.type
_entity_poly.pdbx_seq_one_letter_code
_entity_poly.pdbx_strand_id
1 'polypeptide(L)'
;MRGRAARLAMEMGFVLASVAALKEWVFPFFIWQWFPAADTASAMLEWILIVVGVITCFLYLGLGSSSKYIYGLAPVSSLGVFLAVHLPLLLPLLLRENSHAWWWHRIPAAWGALIGDGVELFTPDRWEMDPLSVSAFSCLLFLMGRWVKVEGEERVRRIGTPRGGWPDPDRKTFGKDSAP
;
A
#
# COMPACT_ATOMS: atom_id res chain seq x y z
N MET A 1 -4.35 -5.63 20.71
CA MET A 1 -4.11 -4.60 19.66
C MET A 1 -2.90 -4.92 18.76
N ARG A 2 -1.80 -5.50 19.29
CA ARG A 2 -0.57 -5.79 18.53
C ARG A 2 -0.76 -6.55 17.20
N GLY A 3 -1.65 -7.55 17.16
CA GLY A 3 -1.87 -8.35 15.93
C GLY A 3 -2.45 -7.57 14.74
N ARG A 4 -3.28 -6.54 14.99
CA ARG A 4 -3.88 -5.72 13.92
C ARG A 4 -2.86 -4.76 13.30
N ALA A 5 -2.01 -4.17 14.13
CA ALA A 5 -0.93 -3.29 13.69
C ALA A 5 0.13 -4.05 12.88
N ALA A 6 0.53 -5.24 13.33
CA ALA A 6 1.48 -6.09 12.61
C ALA A 6 0.94 -6.55 11.25
N ARG A 7 -0.35 -6.91 11.19
CA ARG A 7 -1.00 -7.30 9.93
C ARG A 7 -1.05 -6.14 8.92
N LEU A 8 -1.40 -4.93 9.37
CA LEU A 8 -1.32 -3.75 8.52
C LEU A 8 0.12 -3.47 8.06
N ALA A 9 1.11 -3.58 8.95
CA ALA A 9 2.51 -3.37 8.59
C ALA A 9 2.98 -4.34 7.50
N MET A 10 2.62 -5.63 7.61
CA MET A 10 2.92 -6.63 6.60
C MET A 10 2.22 -6.33 5.27
N GLU A 11 0.96 -5.91 5.30
CA GLU A 11 0.21 -5.56 4.08
C GLU A 11 0.80 -4.31 3.40
N MET A 12 1.09 -3.26 4.18
CA MET A 12 1.78 -2.06 3.68
C MET A 12 3.14 -2.42 3.07
N GLY A 13 3.96 -3.20 3.78
CA GLY A 13 5.27 -3.63 3.31
C GLY A 13 5.17 -4.47 2.03
N PHE A 14 4.24 -5.41 1.97
CA PHE A 14 4.00 -6.24 0.79
C PHE A 14 3.56 -5.42 -0.43
N VAL A 15 2.61 -4.51 -0.25
CA VAL A 15 2.10 -3.63 -1.32
C VAL A 15 3.24 -2.76 -1.85
N LEU A 16 3.98 -2.07 -0.97
CA LEU A 16 5.09 -1.21 -1.39
C LEU A 16 6.22 -2.00 -2.06
N ALA A 17 6.60 -3.15 -1.51
CA ALA A 17 7.62 -4.01 -2.10
C ALA A 17 7.20 -4.57 -3.47
N SER A 18 5.91 -4.88 -3.65
CA SER A 18 5.38 -5.35 -4.93
C SER A 18 5.45 -4.25 -5.99
N VAL A 19 5.09 -3.02 -5.63
CA VAL A 19 5.22 -1.86 -6.55
C VAL A 19 6.68 -1.57 -6.86
N ALA A 20 7.58 -1.63 -5.87
CA ALA A 20 9.01 -1.44 -6.10
C ALA A 20 9.58 -2.52 -7.04
N ALA A 21 9.19 -3.78 -6.86
CA ALA A 21 9.58 -4.86 -7.75
C ALA A 21 9.04 -4.66 -9.18
N LEU A 22 7.79 -4.23 -9.31
CA LEU A 22 7.20 -3.91 -10.61
C LEU A 22 7.97 -2.78 -11.31
N LYS A 23 8.27 -1.71 -10.57
CA LYS A 23 8.97 -0.53 -11.07
C LYS A 23 10.41 -0.82 -11.48
N GLU A 24 11.18 -1.47 -10.62
CA GLU A 24 12.63 -1.65 -10.82
C GLU A 24 12.99 -2.83 -11.72
N TRP A 25 12.13 -3.85 -11.79
CA TRP A 25 12.44 -5.10 -12.51
C TRP A 25 11.47 -5.37 -13.65
N VAL A 26 10.17 -5.40 -13.36
CA VAL A 26 9.18 -5.88 -14.32
C VAL A 26 9.05 -4.91 -15.50
N PHE A 27 8.84 -3.63 -15.24
CA PHE A 27 8.68 -2.65 -16.31
C PHE A 27 9.94 -2.46 -17.17
N PRO A 28 11.16 -2.32 -16.62
CA PRO A 28 12.38 -2.22 -17.43
C PRO A 28 12.62 -3.47 -18.28
N PHE A 29 12.31 -4.66 -17.75
CA PHE A 29 12.42 -5.91 -18.49
C PHE A 29 11.49 -5.93 -19.72
N PHE A 30 10.22 -5.57 -19.56
CA PHE A 30 9.28 -5.52 -20.67
C PHE A 30 9.61 -4.42 -21.69
N ILE A 31 10.06 -3.25 -21.21
CA ILE A 31 10.47 -2.17 -22.11
C ILE A 31 11.65 -2.62 -22.96
N TRP A 32 12.68 -3.20 -22.34
CA TRP A 32 13.86 -3.68 -23.06
C TRP A 32 13.52 -4.75 -24.11
N GLN A 33 12.57 -5.64 -23.80
CA GLN A 33 12.18 -6.72 -24.71
C GLN A 33 11.35 -6.24 -25.91
N TRP A 34 10.52 -5.19 -25.76
CA TRP A 34 9.55 -4.75 -26.77
C TRP A 34 9.94 -3.46 -27.50
N PHE A 35 10.80 -2.63 -26.92
CA PHE A 35 11.22 -1.35 -27.49
C PHE A 35 12.75 -1.33 -27.73
N PRO A 36 13.21 -1.83 -28.88
CA PRO A 36 14.64 -1.87 -29.20
C PRO A 36 15.23 -0.49 -29.54
N ALA A 37 14.39 0.51 -29.84
CA ALA A 37 14.83 1.88 -30.09
C ALA A 37 14.93 2.67 -28.78
N ALA A 38 16.07 3.33 -28.57
CA ALA A 38 16.38 4.03 -27.32
C ALA A 38 15.41 5.17 -27.01
N ASP A 39 14.99 5.94 -28.02
CA ASP A 39 14.11 7.09 -27.83
C ASP A 39 12.72 6.67 -27.34
N THR A 40 12.14 5.62 -27.93
CA THR A 40 10.84 5.09 -27.50
C THR A 40 10.93 4.41 -26.14
N ALA A 41 12.03 3.70 -25.84
CA ALA A 41 12.25 3.11 -24.52
C ALA A 41 12.33 4.19 -23.41
N SER A 42 13.00 5.31 -23.68
CA SER A 42 13.12 6.43 -22.72
C SER A 42 11.77 7.08 -22.42
N ALA A 43 10.97 7.36 -23.46
CA ALA A 43 9.62 7.90 -23.30
C ALA A 43 8.71 6.93 -22.52
N MET A 44 8.80 5.62 -22.79
CA MET A 44 8.01 4.62 -22.04
C MET A 44 8.41 4.55 -20.56
N LEU A 45 9.71 4.68 -20.24
CA LEU A 45 10.16 4.74 -18.85
C LEU A 45 9.57 5.97 -18.13
N GLU A 46 9.61 7.14 -18.76
CA GLU A 46 9.03 8.37 -18.21
C GLU A 46 7.53 8.21 -17.89
N TRP A 47 6.76 7.69 -18.86
CA TRP A 47 5.33 7.43 -18.66
C TRP A 47 5.07 6.44 -17.52
N ILE A 48 5.90 5.40 -17.39
CA ILE A 48 5.77 4.44 -16.30
C ILE A 48 6.07 5.09 -14.95
N LEU A 49 7.07 5.96 -14.85
CA LEU A 49 7.35 6.70 -13.61
C LEU A 49 6.16 7.55 -13.17
N ILE A 50 5.51 8.25 -14.11
CA ILE A 50 4.29 9.01 -13.83
C ILE A 50 3.17 8.09 -13.34
N VAL A 51 2.89 7.00 -14.06
CA VAL A 51 1.83 6.04 -13.70
C VAL A 51 2.08 5.40 -12.35
N VAL A 52 3.32 4.97 -12.07
CA VAL A 52 3.71 4.40 -10.78
C VAL A 52 3.58 5.43 -9.67
N GLY A 53 4.01 6.68 -9.88
CA GLY A 53 3.84 7.76 -8.91
C GLY A 53 2.36 7.99 -8.55
N VAL A 54 1.49 8.09 -9.56
CA VAL A 54 0.04 8.27 -9.36
C VAL A 54 -0.59 7.08 -8.65
N ILE A 55 -0.31 5.85 -9.08
CA ILE A 55 -0.82 4.63 -8.44
C ILE A 55 -0.34 4.56 -6.99
N THR A 56 0.92 4.88 -6.73
CA THR A 56 1.48 4.87 -5.38
C THR A 56 0.77 5.88 -4.48
N CYS A 57 0.41 7.07 -5.00
CA CYS A 57 -0.41 8.02 -4.24
C CYS A 57 -1.77 7.44 -3.84
N PHE A 58 -2.45 6.75 -4.76
CA PHE A 58 -3.71 6.04 -4.47
C PHE A 58 -3.51 4.90 -3.47
N LEU A 59 -2.40 4.17 -3.53
CA LEU A 59 -2.08 3.13 -2.57
C LEU A 59 -1.90 3.71 -1.17
N TYR A 60 -1.22 4.84 -1.00
CA TYR A 60 -1.12 5.50 0.31
C TYR A 60 -2.48 5.96 0.85
N LEU A 61 -3.33 6.52 0.00
CA LEU A 61 -4.72 6.86 0.36
C LEU A 61 -5.50 5.60 0.77
N GLY A 62 -5.38 4.52 0.01
CA GLY A 62 -6.03 3.24 0.28
C GLY A 62 -5.57 2.61 1.59
N LEU A 63 -4.25 2.55 1.84
CA LEU A 63 -3.66 2.06 3.08
C LEU A 63 -4.10 2.92 4.28
N GLY A 64 -4.18 4.24 4.09
CA GLY A 64 -4.77 5.17 5.04
C GLY A 64 -6.22 4.79 5.39
N SER A 65 -7.06 4.62 4.38
CA SER A 65 -8.45 4.21 4.55
C SER A 65 -8.56 2.86 5.28
N SER A 66 -7.83 1.85 4.82
CA SER A 66 -7.78 0.50 5.40
C SER A 66 -7.36 0.53 6.88
N SER A 67 -6.39 1.36 7.24
CA SER A 67 -5.93 1.46 8.63
C SER A 67 -7.04 1.90 9.60
N LYS A 68 -8.01 2.70 9.14
CA LYS A 68 -9.15 3.16 9.94
C LYS A 68 -10.35 2.22 9.83
N TYR A 69 -10.78 1.87 8.62
CA TYR A 69 -12.06 1.18 8.41
C TYR A 69 -11.95 -0.35 8.48
N ILE A 70 -10.81 -0.94 8.06
CA ILE A 70 -10.58 -2.39 8.11
C ILE A 70 -9.96 -2.78 9.45
N TYR A 71 -8.88 -2.11 9.84
CA TYR A 71 -8.10 -2.46 11.03
C TYR A 71 -8.54 -1.75 12.32
N GLY A 72 -9.34 -0.68 12.20
CA GLY A 72 -9.87 0.05 13.36
C GLY A 72 -8.79 0.68 14.23
N LEU A 73 -7.66 1.11 13.65
CA LEU A 73 -6.53 1.66 14.41
C LEU A 73 -6.74 3.15 14.70
N ALA A 74 -6.38 3.54 15.92
CA ALA A 74 -6.30 4.94 16.33
C ALA A 74 -5.22 5.68 15.52
N PRO A 75 -5.34 7.01 15.31
CA PRO A 75 -4.41 7.80 14.47
C PRO A 75 -2.94 7.63 14.88
N VAL A 76 -2.66 7.66 16.19
CA VAL A 76 -1.31 7.50 16.73
C VAL A 76 -0.75 6.10 16.44
N SER A 77 -1.57 5.07 16.58
CA SER A 77 -1.16 3.69 16.30
C SER A 77 -0.92 3.46 14.82
N SER A 78 -1.73 4.06 13.93
CA SER A 78 -1.51 3.98 12.48
C SER A 78 -0.26 4.75 12.05
N LEU A 79 0.02 5.90 12.69
CA LEU A 79 1.23 6.66 12.42
C LEU A 79 2.48 5.90 12.86
N GLY A 80 2.42 5.21 14.00
CA GLY A 80 3.50 4.32 14.45
C GLY A 80 3.77 3.18 13.46
N VAL A 81 2.72 2.58 12.89
CA VAL A 81 2.87 1.55 11.84
C VAL A 81 3.47 2.15 10.56
N PHE A 82 2.98 3.32 10.13
CA PHE A 82 3.52 4.03 8.98
C PHE A 82 5.02 4.31 9.16
N LEU A 83 5.42 4.87 10.30
CA LEU A 83 6.81 5.16 10.62
C LEU A 83 7.66 3.89 10.71
N ALA A 84 7.13 2.80 11.26
CA ALA A 84 7.85 1.53 11.31
C ALA A 84 8.11 0.95 9.91
N VAL A 85 7.15 1.05 8.98
CA VAL A 85 7.31 0.60 7.60
C VAL A 85 8.27 1.50 6.81
N HIS A 86 8.30 2.80 7.11
CA HIS A 86 9.21 3.76 6.46
C HIS A 86 10.53 3.92 7.21
N LEU A 87 10.75 3.18 8.30
CA LEU A 87 12.00 3.24 9.06
C LEU A 87 13.24 2.93 8.20
N PRO A 88 13.21 1.98 7.24
CA PRO A 88 14.32 1.77 6.32
C PRO A 88 14.69 3.01 5.50
N LEU A 89 13.72 3.89 5.20
CA LEU A 89 13.96 5.15 4.50
C LEU A 89 14.67 6.19 5.38
N LEU A 90 14.36 6.19 6.68
CA LEU A 90 14.93 7.12 7.67
C LEU A 90 16.26 6.63 8.25
N LEU A 91 16.55 5.34 8.11
CA LEU A 91 17.75 4.69 8.63
C LEU A 91 19.06 5.32 8.14
N PRO A 92 19.24 5.66 6.83
CA PRO A 92 20.44 6.32 6.34
C PRO A 92 20.61 7.75 6.89
N LEU A 93 19.49 8.41 7.21
CA LEU A 93 19.48 9.74 7.81
C LEU A 93 19.93 9.70 9.29
N LEU A 94 19.59 8.61 9.99
CA LEU A 94 19.89 8.39 11.41
C LEU A 94 21.28 7.78 11.63
N LEU A 95 21.68 6.86 10.76
CA LEU A 95 22.97 6.16 10.79
C LEU A 95 23.92 6.85 9.80
N ARG A 96 24.46 7.99 10.23
CA ARG A 96 25.47 8.75 9.49
C ARG A 96 26.64 7.84 9.06
N GLU A 97 26.76 7.62 7.75
CA GLU A 97 27.93 7.17 6.95
C GLU A 97 28.77 5.92 7.33
N ASN A 98 28.46 5.15 8.38
CA ASN A 98 29.40 4.12 8.86
C ASN A 98 29.17 2.67 8.38
N SER A 99 28.28 2.42 7.40
CA SER A 99 28.03 1.04 6.92
C SER A 99 28.39 0.86 5.45
N HIS A 100 29.54 0.21 5.18
CA HIS A 100 30.03 -0.20 3.85
C HIS A 100 29.16 -1.26 3.11
N ALA A 101 27.94 -1.49 3.57
CA ALA A 101 27.01 -2.43 2.97
C ALA A 101 26.36 -1.81 1.72
N TRP A 102 26.82 -2.21 0.53
CA TRP A 102 26.29 -1.75 -0.78
C TRP A 102 24.77 -1.85 -0.93
N TRP A 103 24.13 -2.83 -0.27
CA TRP A 103 22.69 -3.04 -0.26
C TRP A 103 21.93 -2.05 0.64
N TRP A 104 22.61 -1.46 1.63
CA TRP A 104 22.03 -0.54 2.60
C TRP A 104 21.63 0.80 1.98
N HIS A 105 22.26 1.20 0.88
CA HIS A 105 21.92 2.41 0.15
C HIS A 105 20.84 2.19 -0.92
N ARG A 106 20.70 0.96 -1.45
CA ARG A 106 19.74 0.66 -2.52
C ARG A 106 18.30 0.57 -2.03
N ILE A 107 18.07 -0.04 -0.86
CA ILE A 107 16.71 -0.22 -0.33
C ILE A 107 16.05 1.14 -0.04
N PRO A 108 16.67 2.08 0.69
CA PRO A 108 16.09 3.39 0.95
C PRO A 108 15.90 4.20 -0.33
N ALA A 109 16.85 4.14 -1.27
CA ALA A 109 16.75 4.83 -2.55
C ALA A 109 15.54 4.33 -3.35
N ALA A 110 15.41 3.01 -3.54
CA ALA A 110 14.26 2.42 -4.25
C ALA A 110 12.93 2.71 -3.53
N TRP A 111 12.93 2.73 -2.20
CA TRP A 111 11.74 3.00 -1.40
C TRP A 111 11.28 4.47 -1.48
N GLY A 112 12.22 5.42 -1.51
CA GLY A 112 11.94 6.84 -1.73
C GLY A 112 11.53 7.14 -3.17
N ALA A 113 12.18 6.48 -4.13
CA ALA A 113 11.95 6.63 -5.56
C ALA A 113 10.52 6.22 -6.00
N LEU A 114 9.78 5.45 -5.19
CA LEU A 114 8.40 5.05 -5.50
C LEU A 114 7.47 6.25 -5.76
N ILE A 115 7.64 7.32 -5.00
CA ILE A 115 6.96 8.61 -5.23
C ILE A 115 7.94 9.65 -5.75
N GLY A 116 9.18 9.64 -5.23
CA GLY A 116 10.21 10.64 -5.53
C GLY A 116 10.35 10.90 -7.02
N ASP A 117 10.60 9.85 -7.82
CA ASP A 117 10.82 9.98 -9.26
C ASP A 117 9.62 10.59 -9.99
N GLY A 118 8.40 10.19 -9.59
CA GLY A 118 7.18 10.72 -10.19
C GLY A 118 6.95 12.19 -9.84
N VAL A 119 7.37 12.63 -8.66
CA VAL A 119 7.29 14.03 -8.23
C VAL A 119 8.40 14.87 -8.85
N GLU A 120 9.61 14.33 -8.91
CA GLU A 120 10.80 14.95 -9.50
C GLU A 120 10.56 15.33 -10.97
N LEU A 121 9.84 14.49 -11.72
CA LEU A 121 9.36 14.77 -13.09
C LEU A 121 8.58 16.08 -13.24
N PHE A 122 7.90 16.54 -12.20
CA PHE A 122 7.13 17.79 -12.22
C PHE A 122 7.80 18.93 -11.44
N THR A 123 8.95 18.66 -10.81
CA THR A 123 9.64 19.64 -9.98
C THR A 123 10.82 20.23 -10.76
N PRO A 124 10.93 21.57 -10.89
CA PRO A 124 12.08 22.17 -11.58
C PRO A 124 13.39 21.82 -10.86
N ASP A 125 14.47 21.58 -11.62
CA ASP A 125 15.84 21.09 -11.22
C ASP A 125 16.49 21.71 -9.97
N ARG A 126 15.93 22.79 -9.45
CA ARG A 126 16.38 23.50 -8.24
C ARG A 126 15.83 22.93 -6.94
N TRP A 127 14.85 22.02 -7.00
CA TRP A 127 14.24 21.39 -5.83
C TRP A 127 14.59 19.90 -5.81
N GLU A 128 15.79 19.60 -5.31
CA GLU A 128 16.13 18.22 -4.95
C GLU A 128 15.17 17.77 -3.84
N MET A 129 14.39 16.72 -4.12
CA MET A 129 13.42 16.19 -3.17
C MET A 129 14.15 15.39 -2.08
N ASP A 130 14.37 16.03 -0.93
CA ASP A 130 14.92 15.35 0.24
C ASP A 130 14.08 14.10 0.61
N PRO A 131 14.69 12.99 1.06
CA PRO A 131 13.96 11.81 1.53
C PRO A 131 12.90 12.12 2.60
N LEU A 132 13.13 13.18 3.38
CA LEU A 132 12.20 13.69 4.38
C LEU A 132 10.95 14.31 3.75
N SER A 133 11.07 15.06 2.65
CA SER A 133 9.92 15.69 1.98
C SER A 133 9.02 14.62 1.35
N VAL A 134 9.60 13.61 0.71
CA VAL A 134 8.88 12.45 0.17
C VAL A 134 8.18 11.66 1.28
N SER A 135 8.86 11.46 2.42
CA SER A 135 8.25 10.81 3.59
C SER A 135 7.11 11.64 4.19
N ALA A 136 7.25 12.97 4.26
CA ALA A 136 6.21 13.87 4.74
C ALA A 136 5.00 13.88 3.79
N PHE A 137 5.24 13.91 2.48
CA PHE A 137 4.18 13.89 1.46
C PHE A 137 3.40 12.56 1.49
N SER A 138 4.09 11.42 1.52
CA SER A 138 3.45 10.10 1.66
C SER A 138 2.69 9.96 2.99
N CYS A 139 3.19 10.55 4.07
CA CYS A 139 2.48 10.60 5.35
C CYS A 139 1.19 11.41 5.25
N LEU A 140 1.23 12.56 4.57
CA LEU A 140 0.05 13.40 4.34
C LEU A 140 -1.01 12.65 3.53
N LEU A 141 -0.61 11.98 2.44
CA LEU A 141 -1.53 11.13 1.66
C LEU A 141 -2.13 10.01 2.52
N PHE A 142 -1.32 9.32 3.32
CA PHE A 142 -1.82 8.30 4.23
C PHE A 142 -2.84 8.84 5.23
N LEU A 143 -2.59 10.02 5.80
CA LEU A 143 -3.52 10.69 6.71
C LEU A 143 -4.81 11.13 6.01
N MET A 144 -4.73 11.68 4.80
CA MET A 144 -5.90 12.00 3.97
C MET A 144 -6.72 10.75 3.66
N GLY A 145 -6.06 9.63 3.38
CA GLY A 145 -6.69 8.34 3.12
C GLY A 145 -7.58 7.88 4.27
N ARG A 146 -7.20 8.15 5.52
CA ARG A 146 -8.01 7.83 6.70
C ARG A 146 -9.35 8.57 6.72
N TRP A 147 -9.50 9.67 5.98
CA TRP A 147 -10.73 10.45 5.93
C TRP A 147 -11.67 9.92 4.85
N VAL A 148 -11.12 9.25 3.83
CA VAL A 148 -11.86 8.64 2.72
C VAL A 148 -12.48 7.31 3.17
N LYS A 149 -13.81 7.25 3.25
CA LYS A 149 -14.55 5.99 3.49
C LYS A 149 -14.95 5.39 2.14
N VAL A 150 -14.56 4.14 1.89
CA VAL A 150 -15.01 3.41 0.69
C VAL A 150 -16.35 2.74 1.01
N GLU A 151 -17.44 3.27 0.46
CA GLU A 151 -18.83 2.83 0.77
C GLU A 151 -19.16 1.39 0.32
N GLY A 152 -18.32 0.77 -0.51
CA GLY A 152 -18.52 -0.60 -1.00
C GLY A 152 -18.37 -1.70 0.05
N GLU A 153 -17.66 -1.45 1.15
CA GLU A 153 -17.33 -2.47 2.15
C GLU A 153 -18.54 -2.86 3.03
N GLU A 154 -19.48 -1.93 3.23
CA GLU A 154 -20.74 -2.23 3.93
C GLU A 154 -21.65 -3.17 3.12
N ARG A 155 -21.60 -3.11 1.77
CA ARG A 155 -22.39 -4.02 0.93
C ARG A 155 -21.87 -5.45 1.02
N VAL A 156 -20.57 -5.67 0.96
CA VAL A 156 -19.97 -7.02 1.04
C VAL A 156 -20.16 -7.64 2.42
N ARG A 157 -20.05 -6.85 3.51
CA ARG A 157 -20.38 -7.34 4.87
C ARG A 157 -21.86 -7.68 5.05
N ARG A 158 -22.78 -6.93 4.43
CA ARG A 158 -24.23 -7.24 4.47
C ARG A 158 -24.61 -8.45 3.60
N ILE A 159 -23.88 -8.70 2.51
CA ILE A 159 -24.13 -9.83 1.59
C ILE A 159 -23.45 -11.12 2.08
N GLY A 160 -22.38 -11.02 2.87
CA GLY A 160 -21.60 -12.15 3.41
C GLY A 160 -22.24 -12.95 4.54
N THR A 161 -23.45 -12.59 5.00
CA THR A 161 -24.29 -13.51 5.76
C THR A 161 -25.41 -14.01 4.86
N PRO A 162 -25.23 -15.15 4.15
CA PRO A 162 -26.39 -15.98 3.91
C PRO A 162 -26.84 -16.47 5.29
N ARG A 163 -27.80 -15.78 5.90
CA ARG A 163 -28.81 -16.43 6.74
C ARG A 163 -29.67 -17.32 5.83
N GLY A 164 -29.03 -18.22 5.10
CA GLY A 164 -29.63 -19.40 4.55
C GLY A 164 -29.54 -20.43 5.67
N GLY A 165 -30.49 -20.36 6.60
CA GLY A 165 -30.79 -21.53 7.41
C GLY A 165 -31.17 -22.62 6.42
N TRP A 166 -30.30 -23.61 6.26
CA TRP A 166 -30.71 -24.86 5.68
C TRP A 166 -31.91 -25.35 6.48
N PRO A 167 -33.06 -25.65 5.84
CA PRO A 167 -34.13 -26.32 6.54
C PRO A 167 -33.57 -27.66 7.00
N ASP A 168 -33.54 -27.85 8.32
CA ASP A 168 -33.18 -29.09 8.97
C ASP A 168 -34.08 -30.22 8.43
N PRO A 169 -33.55 -31.17 7.64
CA PRO A 169 -34.36 -32.23 7.03
C PRO A 169 -34.82 -33.27 8.07
N ASP A 170 -34.36 -33.20 9.32
CA ASP A 170 -34.63 -34.21 10.34
C ASP A 170 -35.76 -33.85 11.32
N ARG A 171 -36.50 -32.75 11.09
CA ARG A 171 -37.72 -32.48 11.86
C ARG A 171 -38.90 -33.33 11.38
N LYS A 172 -38.77 -34.66 11.49
CA LYS A 172 -39.90 -35.59 11.46
C LYS A 172 -40.77 -35.31 12.69
N THR A 173 -41.86 -34.59 12.46
CA THR A 173 -42.97 -34.46 13.42
C THR A 173 -43.54 -35.84 13.71
N PHE A 174 -43.15 -36.40 14.86
CA PHE A 174 -43.72 -37.60 15.47
C PHE A 174 -44.28 -37.22 16.84
N GLY A 175 -45.52 -37.63 17.13
CA GLY A 175 -46.26 -37.34 18.38
C GLY A 175 -47.47 -36.45 18.10
N LYS A 176 -48.66 -36.94 17.73
CA LYS A 176 -49.54 -37.93 18.37
C LYS A 176 -50.16 -37.39 19.68
N ASP A 177 -51.48 -37.58 19.77
CA ASP A 177 -52.38 -37.47 20.92
C ASP A 177 -52.89 -36.03 21.20
N SER A 178 -54.19 -35.74 21.37
CA SER A 178 -55.36 -36.58 21.64
C SER A 178 -56.62 -35.69 21.56
N ALA A 179 -57.76 -36.32 21.22
CA ALA A 179 -59.12 -35.79 21.27
C ALA A 179 -59.49 -35.19 22.65
N PRO A 180 -60.62 -34.46 22.77
CA PRO A 180 -61.93 -35.12 22.82
C PRO A 180 -62.91 -34.72 21.71
#